data_AF-Q223U2-F1
#
_entry.id   AF-Q223U2-F1
#
_cell.length_a   1.000
_cell.length_b   1.000
_cell.length_c   1.000
_cell.angle_alpha   90.00
_cell.angle_beta   90.00
_cell.angle_gamma   90.00
#
_symmetry.space_group_name_H-M   'P 1'
#
loop_
_entity.id
_entity.type
_entity.pdbx_description
1 polymer ?
#
loop_
_entity_poly.entity_id
_entity_poly.type
_entity_poly.pdbx_seq_one_letter_code
_entity_poly.pdbx_strand_id
1 'polypeptide(L)'
;MNQKFYLESVNYGEIQNIYNTFTECVVCEQDKYSLDIQQCYSCLSGAKCQNGIIYVNQGFWRKDESSPLVIECVNKPSNCIGNTYGNQVCLEGYIGPLCEECDVNTIFQILLQQQIQNQQDSWKLLGRELFQNWNLLMWVMQRSECFIVESNLNSNLDFIFNSTCHKRRLRGINNKCFLSSSEKTLIKEQSKHFLK
;
A
#
# COMPACT_ATOMS: atom_id res chain seq x y z
N MET A 1 -53.41 13.04 -22.56
CA MET A 1 -51.98 13.36 -22.71
C MET A 1 -51.20 12.21 -22.10
N ASN A 2 -50.50 11.42 -22.90
CA ASN A 2 -49.67 10.32 -22.39
C ASN A 2 -48.30 10.90 -22.04
N GLN A 3 -48.03 11.05 -20.75
CA GLN A 3 -46.77 11.53 -20.24
C GLN A 3 -45.73 10.41 -20.40
N LYS A 4 -44.88 10.50 -21.42
CA LYS A 4 -43.72 9.61 -21.55
C LYS A 4 -42.72 9.97 -20.46
N PHE A 5 -42.62 9.11 -19.46
CA PHE A 5 -41.61 9.17 -18.42
C PHE A 5 -40.32 8.60 -19.01
N TYR A 6 -39.30 9.43 -19.19
CA TYR A 6 -37.99 8.98 -19.65
C TYR A 6 -37.22 8.47 -18.43
N LEU A 7 -37.20 7.15 -18.25
CA LEU A 7 -36.29 6.48 -17.32
C LEU A 7 -34.86 6.50 -17.88
N GLU A 8 -33.89 6.39 -16.98
CA GLU A 8 -32.44 6.51 -17.21
C GLU A 8 -31.95 5.68 -18.42
N SER A 9 -30.86 6.15 -19.04
CA SER A 9 -30.22 5.47 -20.17
C SER A 9 -29.89 4.01 -19.84
N VAL A 10 -30.32 3.10 -20.70
CA VAL A 10 -30.11 1.65 -20.55
C VAL A 10 -28.64 1.29 -20.69
N ASN A 11 -28.16 0.46 -19.78
CA ASN A 11 -26.76 0.06 -19.74
C ASN A 11 -26.51 -1.22 -20.53
N TYR A 12 -25.24 -1.51 -20.82
CA TYR A 12 -24.88 -2.84 -21.30
C TYR A 12 -25.30 -3.90 -20.28
N GLY A 13 -25.71 -5.05 -20.82
CA GLY A 13 -26.30 -6.13 -20.04
C GLY A 13 -27.78 -5.99 -19.71
N GLU A 14 -28.42 -4.91 -20.12
CA GLU A 14 -29.86 -4.71 -20.02
C GLU A 14 -30.53 -4.71 -21.41
N ILE A 15 -31.84 -4.95 -21.42
CA ILE A 15 -32.72 -4.83 -22.59
C ILE A 15 -33.93 -3.96 -22.26
N GLN A 16 -34.51 -3.32 -23.28
CA GLN A 16 -35.72 -2.52 -23.14
C GLN A 16 -36.99 -3.31 -23.43
N ASN A 17 -37.85 -3.44 -22.43
CA ASN A 17 -39.22 -3.89 -22.60
C ASN A 17 -40.16 -2.69 -22.65
N ILE A 18 -40.81 -2.49 -23.80
CA ILE A 18 -41.73 -1.38 -24.01
C ILE A 18 -43.17 -1.88 -23.82
N TYR A 19 -43.85 -1.34 -22.82
CA TYR A 19 -45.28 -1.55 -22.59
C TYR A 19 -46.06 -0.29 -23.00
N ASN A 20 -47.38 -0.40 -23.07
CA ASN A 20 -48.26 0.70 -23.52
C ASN A 20 -48.11 2.01 -22.71
N THR A 21 -47.72 1.92 -21.44
CA THR A 21 -47.69 3.06 -20.50
C THR A 21 -46.34 3.31 -19.87
N PHE A 22 -45.38 2.39 -19.95
CA PHE A 22 -44.05 2.53 -19.36
C PHE A 22 -43.02 1.67 -20.10
N THR A 23 -41.75 1.99 -19.88
CA THR A 23 -40.60 1.21 -20.38
C THR A 23 -39.85 0.67 -19.17
N GLU A 24 -39.47 -0.60 -19.25
CA GLU A 24 -38.72 -1.32 -18.21
C GLU A 24 -37.38 -1.77 -18.78
N CYS A 25 -36.34 -1.66 -17.96
CA CYS A 25 -34.99 -2.15 -18.27
C CYS A 25 -34.80 -3.48 -17.53
N VAL A 26 -34.54 -4.56 -18.27
CA VAL A 26 -34.39 -5.89 -17.71
C VAL A 26 -32.97 -6.37 -17.92
N VAL A 27 -32.31 -6.79 -16.82
CA VAL A 27 -30.96 -7.38 -16.86
C VAL A 27 -31.02 -8.76 -17.50
N CYS A 28 -30.07 -9.07 -18.37
CA CYS A 28 -29.96 -10.39 -18.97
C CYS A 28 -29.66 -11.48 -17.94
N GLU A 29 -30.27 -12.64 -18.15
CA GLU A 29 -30.05 -13.85 -17.33
C GLU A 29 -28.57 -14.31 -17.37
N GLN A 30 -28.23 -15.27 -16.50
CA GLN A 30 -26.89 -15.89 -16.51
C GLN A 30 -26.54 -16.47 -17.88
N ASP A 31 -25.24 -16.44 -18.20
CA ASP A 31 -24.68 -16.90 -19.47
C ASP A 31 -25.26 -16.20 -20.72
N LYS A 32 -25.82 -15.00 -20.54
CA LYS A 32 -26.26 -14.11 -21.63
C LYS A 32 -25.68 -12.71 -21.49
N TYR A 33 -25.62 -11.97 -22.59
CA TYR A 33 -25.17 -10.57 -22.65
C TYR A 33 -26.02 -9.70 -23.56
N SER A 34 -25.93 -8.38 -23.41
CA SER A 34 -26.58 -7.40 -24.31
C SER A 34 -25.66 -6.20 -24.54
N LEU A 35 -25.45 -5.84 -25.81
CA LEU A 35 -24.69 -4.64 -26.22
C LEU A 35 -25.55 -3.64 -27.00
N ASP A 36 -26.73 -4.05 -27.45
CA ASP A 36 -27.59 -3.25 -28.32
C ASP A 36 -28.95 -2.92 -27.68
N ILE A 37 -29.14 -3.29 -26.41
CA ILE A 37 -30.34 -3.08 -25.59
C ILE A 37 -31.64 -3.69 -26.17
N GLN A 38 -31.54 -4.47 -27.24
CA GLN A 38 -32.69 -5.05 -27.93
C GLN A 38 -33.00 -6.45 -27.40
N GLN A 39 -31.97 -7.27 -27.22
CA GLN A 39 -32.15 -8.66 -26.79
C GLN A 39 -30.91 -9.20 -26.08
N CYS A 40 -31.11 -10.25 -25.32
CA CYS A 40 -30.03 -10.98 -24.67
C CYS A 40 -29.51 -12.09 -25.59
N TYR A 41 -28.22 -12.02 -25.91
CA TYR A 41 -27.50 -12.99 -26.72
C TYR A 41 -26.83 -14.05 -25.84
N SER A 42 -26.67 -15.27 -26.35
CA SER A 42 -25.88 -16.31 -25.68
C SER A 42 -24.43 -15.89 -25.50
N CYS A 43 -23.81 -16.24 -24.36
CA CYS A 43 -22.43 -15.89 -24.10
C CYS A 43 -21.46 -16.44 -25.14
N LEU A 44 -20.44 -15.64 -25.46
CA LEU A 44 -19.43 -15.94 -26.47
C LEU A 44 -18.45 -17.01 -25.98
N SER A 45 -17.95 -17.84 -26.90
CA SER A 45 -16.86 -18.77 -26.59
C SER A 45 -15.61 -18.02 -26.13
N GLY A 46 -14.93 -18.54 -25.12
CA GLY A 46 -13.78 -17.86 -24.51
C GLY A 46 -14.16 -16.74 -23.54
N ALA A 47 -15.44 -16.56 -23.22
CA ALA A 47 -15.91 -15.63 -22.21
C ALA A 47 -16.88 -16.28 -21.19
N LYS A 48 -17.22 -15.52 -20.17
CA LYS A 48 -18.27 -15.77 -19.19
C LYS A 48 -19.14 -14.52 -19.13
N CYS A 49 -20.44 -14.70 -19.00
CA CYS A 49 -21.37 -13.58 -18.99
C CYS A 49 -22.12 -13.55 -17.65
N GLN A 50 -22.05 -12.43 -16.96
CA GLN A 50 -22.69 -12.23 -15.66
C GLN A 50 -23.48 -10.92 -15.69
N ASN A 51 -24.76 -10.99 -15.31
CA ASN A 51 -25.68 -9.85 -15.34
C ASN A 51 -25.67 -9.11 -16.69
N GLY A 52 -25.58 -9.87 -17.79
CA GLY A 52 -25.55 -9.30 -19.12
C GLY A 52 -24.21 -8.70 -19.59
N ILE A 53 -23.17 -8.73 -18.76
CA ILE A 53 -21.84 -8.20 -19.08
C ILE A 53 -20.89 -9.32 -19.50
N ILE A 54 -20.05 -9.07 -20.50
CA ILE A 54 -19.05 -10.02 -21.00
C ILE A 54 -17.74 -9.87 -20.23
N TYR A 55 -17.28 -10.97 -19.62
CA TYR A 55 -15.98 -11.12 -18.97
C TYR A 55 -15.18 -12.16 -19.75
N VAL A 56 -14.07 -11.77 -20.40
CA VAL A 56 -13.27 -12.75 -21.16
C VAL A 56 -12.47 -13.66 -20.23
N ASN A 57 -12.28 -14.92 -20.63
CA ASN A 57 -11.48 -15.87 -19.88
C ASN A 57 -9.98 -15.57 -20.04
N GLN A 58 -9.16 -16.10 -19.13
CA GLN A 58 -7.71 -16.09 -19.29
C GLN A 58 -7.32 -16.74 -20.64
N GLY A 59 -6.35 -16.14 -21.33
CA GLY A 59 -5.95 -16.52 -22.69
C GLY A 59 -6.77 -15.87 -23.80
N PHE A 60 -7.78 -15.07 -23.49
CA PHE A 60 -8.60 -14.35 -24.45
C PHE A 60 -8.53 -12.83 -24.27
N TRP A 61 -8.76 -12.11 -25.36
CA TRP A 61 -8.74 -10.66 -25.44
C TRP A 61 -10.01 -10.14 -26.11
N ARG A 62 -10.43 -8.95 -25.69
CA ARG A 62 -11.58 -8.21 -26.23
C ARG A 62 -11.22 -6.75 -26.28
N LYS A 63 -11.54 -6.09 -27.40
CA LYS A 63 -11.08 -4.71 -27.66
C LYS A 63 -11.60 -3.68 -26.66
N ASP A 64 -12.90 -3.67 -26.43
CA ASP A 64 -13.58 -2.68 -25.60
C ASP A 64 -14.94 -3.22 -25.14
N GLU A 65 -15.63 -2.46 -24.29
CA GLU A 65 -16.92 -2.85 -23.72
C GLU A 65 -18.05 -2.98 -24.75
N SER A 66 -17.93 -2.33 -25.91
CA SER A 66 -18.93 -2.37 -26.98
C SER A 66 -18.66 -3.47 -28.01
N SER A 67 -17.49 -4.11 -27.94
CA SER A 67 -17.07 -5.10 -28.92
C SER A 67 -17.73 -6.46 -28.64
N PRO A 68 -18.45 -7.07 -29.60
CA PRO A 68 -18.96 -8.43 -29.46
C PRO A 68 -17.89 -9.49 -29.78
N LEU A 69 -16.64 -9.09 -30.01
CA LEU A 69 -15.59 -9.99 -30.49
C LEU A 69 -14.65 -10.39 -29.34
N VAL A 70 -14.56 -11.69 -29.10
CA VAL A 70 -13.64 -12.32 -28.16
C VAL A 70 -12.65 -13.16 -28.95
N ILE A 71 -11.37 -12.87 -28.81
CA ILE A 71 -10.30 -13.44 -29.64
C ILE A 71 -9.29 -14.15 -28.73
N GLU A 72 -8.85 -15.34 -29.12
CA GLU A 72 -7.80 -16.06 -28.41
C GLU A 72 -6.42 -15.40 -28.63
N CYS A 73 -5.64 -15.29 -27.57
CA CYS A 73 -4.27 -14.79 -27.62
C CYS A 73 -3.32 -15.92 -28.00
N VAL A 74 -3.09 -16.10 -29.30
CA VAL A 74 -2.41 -17.29 -29.85
C VAL A 74 -0.90 -17.31 -29.53
N ASN A 75 -0.19 -16.19 -29.67
CA ASN A 75 1.28 -16.21 -29.55
C ASN A 75 1.75 -16.23 -28.09
N LYS A 76 1.07 -15.48 -27.23
CA LYS A 76 1.38 -15.31 -25.80
C LYS A 76 0.12 -15.36 -24.94
N PRO A 77 -0.54 -16.53 -24.81
CA PRO A 77 -1.79 -16.64 -24.05
C PRO A 77 -1.64 -16.22 -22.58
N SER A 78 -0.45 -16.37 -22.00
CA SER A 78 -0.13 -15.91 -20.65
C SER A 78 -0.19 -14.39 -20.46
N ASN A 79 -0.07 -13.61 -21.54
CA ASN A 79 -0.17 -12.15 -21.47
C ASN A 79 -1.63 -11.69 -21.33
N CYS A 80 -2.60 -12.53 -21.69
CA CYS A 80 -4.02 -12.23 -21.57
C CYS A 80 -4.56 -12.80 -20.25
N ILE A 81 -4.61 -11.96 -19.23
CA ILE A 81 -5.08 -12.34 -17.88
C ILE A 81 -6.62 -12.45 -17.81
N GLY A 82 -7.32 -11.84 -18.76
CA GLY A 82 -8.76 -11.92 -18.91
C GLY A 82 -9.54 -10.94 -18.02
N ASN A 83 -10.75 -11.32 -17.61
CA ASN A 83 -11.69 -10.60 -16.75
C ASN A 83 -12.45 -9.44 -17.41
N THR A 84 -11.87 -8.63 -18.30
CA THR A 84 -12.55 -7.43 -18.83
C THR A 84 -12.31 -7.23 -20.34
N TYR A 85 -11.86 -6.04 -20.76
CA TYR A 85 -11.56 -5.66 -22.14
C TYR A 85 -10.39 -4.66 -22.21
N GLY A 86 -9.94 -4.36 -23.42
CA GLY A 86 -8.91 -3.35 -23.71
C GLY A 86 -7.52 -3.74 -23.23
N ASN A 87 -6.81 -2.79 -22.63
CA ASN A 87 -5.49 -3.06 -22.03
C ASN A 87 -5.60 -3.67 -20.62
N GLN A 88 -6.78 -3.63 -20.00
CA GLN A 88 -6.99 -4.16 -18.65
C GLN A 88 -7.00 -5.71 -18.61
N VAL A 89 -7.21 -6.35 -19.76
CA VAL A 89 -7.04 -7.81 -19.93
C VAL A 89 -5.59 -8.22 -20.12
N CYS A 90 -4.66 -7.27 -20.20
CA CYS A 90 -3.24 -7.54 -20.40
C CYS A 90 -2.48 -7.63 -19.09
N LEU A 91 -1.49 -8.51 -19.07
CA LEU A 91 -0.49 -8.55 -18.02
C LEU A 91 0.27 -7.23 -17.96
N GLU A 92 0.69 -6.81 -16.77
CA GLU A 92 1.45 -5.57 -16.57
C GLU A 92 2.68 -5.49 -17.50
N GLY A 93 2.85 -4.34 -18.15
CA GLY A 93 3.89 -4.10 -19.15
C GLY A 93 3.51 -4.45 -20.59
N TYR A 94 2.32 -5.01 -20.81
CA TYR A 94 1.79 -5.32 -22.15
C TYR A 94 0.48 -4.58 -22.43
N ILE A 95 0.30 -4.16 -23.68
CA ILE A 95 -0.88 -3.43 -24.17
C ILE A 95 -1.24 -3.90 -25.59
N GLY A 96 -2.30 -3.32 -26.14
CA GLY A 96 -2.66 -3.47 -27.54
C GLY A 96 -3.43 -4.76 -27.86
N PRO A 97 -3.71 -5.02 -29.14
CA PRO A 97 -4.39 -6.23 -29.58
C PRO A 97 -3.68 -7.49 -29.09
N LEU A 98 -4.44 -8.39 -28.47
CA LEU A 98 -3.95 -9.66 -27.94
C LEU A 98 -2.82 -9.52 -26.89
N CYS A 99 -2.59 -8.32 -26.36
CA CYS A 99 -1.52 -8.03 -25.40
C CYS A 99 -0.11 -8.35 -25.93
N GLU A 100 0.10 -8.10 -27.23
CA GLU A 100 1.35 -8.38 -27.94
C GLU A 100 2.24 -7.13 -28.13
N GLU A 101 1.82 -5.98 -27.62
CA GLU A 101 2.62 -4.75 -27.64
C GLU A 101 3.20 -4.47 -26.24
N CYS A 102 4.40 -3.89 -26.18
CA CYS A 102 5.00 -3.46 -24.92
C CYS A 102 4.52 -2.06 -24.53
N ASP A 103 4.16 -1.85 -23.27
CA ASP A 103 3.84 -0.52 -22.74
C ASP A 103 5.12 0.26 -22.40
N VAL A 104 5.78 0.77 -23.43
CA VAL A 104 7.03 1.52 -23.30
C VAL A 104 6.85 2.79 -22.46
N ASN A 105 5.67 3.40 -22.49
CA ASN A 105 5.40 4.62 -21.72
C ASN A 105 5.38 4.32 -20.22
N THR A 106 4.62 3.31 -19.80
CA THR A 106 4.57 2.92 -18.38
C THR A 106 5.94 2.45 -17.90
N ILE A 107 6.66 1.67 -18.71
CA ILE A 107 8.03 1.23 -18.41
C ILE A 107 8.96 2.45 -18.22
N PHE A 108 8.91 3.42 -19.13
CA PHE A 108 9.74 4.62 -19.05
C PHE A 108 9.40 5.46 -17.80
N GLN A 109 8.11 5.63 -17.48
CA GLN A 109 7.69 6.36 -16.28
C GLN A 109 8.17 5.69 -14.99
N ILE A 110 8.09 4.35 -14.90
CA ILE A 110 8.59 3.60 -13.74
C ILE A 110 10.11 3.82 -13.59
N LEU A 111 10.86 3.76 -14.69
CA LEU A 111 12.31 3.98 -14.66
C LEU A 111 12.67 5.42 -14.24
N LEU A 112 11.93 6.41 -14.72
CA LEU A 112 12.12 7.80 -14.30
C LEU A 112 11.78 8.00 -12.81
N GLN A 113 10.70 7.39 -12.32
CA GLN A 113 10.32 7.48 -10.91
C GLN A 113 11.38 6.85 -10.00
N GLN A 114 11.97 5.71 -10.38
CA GLN A 114 13.07 5.10 -9.63
C GLN A 114 14.29 6.03 -9.55
N GLN A 115 14.64 6.73 -10.63
CA GLN A 115 15.74 7.69 -10.63
C GLN A 115 15.47 8.88 -9.69
N ILE A 116 14.25 9.43 -9.72
CA ILE A 116 13.87 10.54 -8.83
C ILE A 116 13.87 10.09 -7.37
N GLN A 117 13.35 8.90 -7.09
CA GLN A 117 13.32 8.33 -5.74
C GLN A 117 14.73 8.12 -5.19
N ASN A 118 15.65 7.57 -6.01
CA ASN A 118 17.05 7.40 -5.64
C ASN A 118 17.72 8.74 -5.28
N GLN A 119 17.43 9.80 -6.04
CA GLN A 119 17.91 11.14 -5.72
C GLN A 119 17.35 11.62 -4.38
N GLN A 120 16.04 11.49 -4.17
CA GLN A 120 15.37 11.96 -2.95
C GLN A 120 15.84 11.22 -1.70
N ASP A 121 16.10 9.92 -1.79
CA ASP A 121 16.62 9.13 -0.69
C ASP A 121 18.08 9.49 -0.37
N SER A 122 18.89 9.85 -1.38
CA SER A 122 20.22 10.44 -1.15
C SER A 122 20.15 11.73 -0.34
N TRP A 123 19.25 12.67 -0.66
CA TRP A 123 19.09 13.92 0.09
C TRP A 123 18.56 13.69 1.52
N LYS A 124 17.69 12.69 1.73
CA LYS A 124 17.21 12.32 3.08
C LYS A 124 18.33 11.76 3.96
N LEU A 125 19.26 10.98 3.38
CA LEU A 125 20.41 10.45 4.10
C LEU A 125 21.36 11.58 4.53
N LEU A 126 21.70 12.49 3.62
CA LEU A 126 22.51 13.68 3.93
C LEU A 126 21.84 14.57 4.99
N GLY A 127 20.52 14.79 4.89
CA GLY A 127 19.77 15.53 5.90
C GLY A 127 19.78 14.86 7.28
N ARG A 128 19.75 13.52 7.34
CA ARG A 128 19.80 12.75 8.60
C ARG A 128 21.18 12.85 9.26
N GLU A 129 22.27 12.82 8.50
CA GLU A 129 23.63 12.97 9.03
C GLU A 129 23.89 14.37 9.62
N LEU A 130 23.43 15.41 8.93
CA LEU A 130 23.53 16.80 9.42
C LEU A 130 22.72 16.99 10.71
N PHE A 131 21.53 16.39 10.81
CA PHE A 131 20.70 16.45 12.02
C PHE A 131 21.32 15.67 13.20
N GLN A 132 21.96 14.53 12.96
CA GLN A 132 22.65 13.78 14.02
C GLN A 132 23.86 14.54 14.57
N ASN A 133 24.67 15.14 13.69
CA ASN A 133 25.82 15.95 14.11
C ASN A 133 25.40 17.19 14.91
N TRP A 134 24.30 17.85 14.53
CA TRP A 134 23.81 19.00 15.27
C TRP A 134 23.28 18.63 16.67
N ASN A 135 22.58 17.50 16.80
CA ASN A 135 22.16 16.98 18.11
C ASN A 135 23.35 16.61 19.00
N LEU A 136 24.43 16.06 18.42
CA LEU A 136 25.66 15.75 19.15
C LEU A 136 26.34 17.03 19.66
N LEU A 137 26.40 18.08 18.83
CA LEU A 137 26.92 19.39 19.20
C LEU A 137 26.11 20.04 20.32
N MET A 138 24.78 20.01 20.24
CA MET A 138 23.91 20.48 21.32
C MET A 138 24.16 19.70 22.62
N TRP A 139 24.34 18.38 22.55
CA TRP A 139 24.69 17.53 23.70
C TRP A 139 26.04 17.90 24.34
N VAL A 140 27.05 18.25 23.53
CA VAL A 140 28.38 18.67 24.02
C VAL A 140 28.30 20.06 24.67
N MET A 141 27.61 21.01 24.04
CA MET A 141 27.43 22.37 24.55
C MET A 141 26.71 22.37 25.91
N GLN A 142 25.66 21.55 26.04
CA GLN A 142 24.90 21.44 27.30
C GLN A 142 25.70 20.74 28.42
N ARG A 143 26.76 19.98 28.09
CA ARG A 143 27.72 19.44 29.07
C ARG A 143 28.85 20.40 29.42
N SER A 144 29.28 21.27 28.51
CA SER A 144 30.33 22.26 28.79
C SER A 144 29.87 23.37 29.74
N GLU A 145 28.58 23.68 29.79
CA GLU A 145 28.01 24.62 30.78
C GLU A 145 28.10 24.10 32.22
N CYS A 146 28.27 22.78 32.42
CA CYS A 146 28.55 22.21 33.74
C CYS A 146 30.04 22.33 34.16
N PHE A 147 30.98 22.64 33.27
CA PHE A 147 32.42 22.64 33.57
C PHE A 147 32.95 24.00 34.06
N ILE A 148 32.20 25.09 33.91
CA ILE A 148 32.65 26.45 34.27
C ILE A 148 32.37 26.81 35.75
N VAL A 149 31.60 26.01 36.49
CA VAL A 149 31.24 26.34 37.89
C VAL A 149 32.30 25.95 38.92
N GLU A 150 33.30 25.12 38.58
CA GLU A 150 34.23 24.58 39.59
C GLU A 150 35.49 25.44 39.84
N SER A 151 35.78 26.45 39.01
CA SER A 151 37.04 27.21 39.12
C SER A 151 36.94 28.58 39.78
N ASN A 152 35.76 29.01 40.22
CA ASN A 152 35.60 30.25 40.98
C ASN A 152 34.32 30.17 41.81
N LEU A 153 34.43 29.77 43.08
CA LEU A 153 33.86 30.54 44.19
C LEU A 153 34.37 30.04 45.54
N ASN A 154 34.89 31.02 46.26
CA ASN A 154 35.47 31.01 47.59
C ASN A 154 34.35 30.91 48.64
N SER A 155 34.72 30.44 49.82
CA SER A 155 33.85 30.06 50.95
C SER A 155 32.68 31.02 51.26
N ASN A 156 31.52 30.42 51.54
CA ASN A 156 30.27 30.99 52.07
C ASN A 156 29.33 31.65 51.05
N LEU A 157 28.46 30.86 50.40
CA LEU A 157 27.04 31.16 50.11
C LEU A 157 26.38 29.97 49.39
N ASP A 158 26.26 28.85 50.11
CA ASP A 158 25.84 27.55 49.57
C ASP A 158 24.31 27.31 49.63
N PHE A 159 23.49 28.33 49.32
CA PHE A 159 22.03 28.22 49.53
C PHE A 159 21.14 28.38 48.30
N ILE A 160 21.62 28.74 47.12
CA ILE A 160 20.75 28.80 45.93
C ILE A 160 21.50 28.28 44.70
N PHE A 161 21.85 27.00 44.64
CA PHE A 161 22.09 26.28 43.38
C PHE A 161 22.26 24.77 43.65
N ASN A 162 21.20 24.10 44.10
CA ASN A 162 21.28 22.66 44.36
C ASN A 162 20.02 21.89 43.91
N SER A 163 19.68 21.98 42.62
CA SER A 163 18.63 21.13 42.04
C SER A 163 19.02 20.33 40.80
N THR A 164 20.24 20.39 40.27
CA THR A 164 20.53 19.59 39.06
C THR A 164 21.94 19.05 38.86
N CYS A 165 22.90 19.30 39.76
CA CYS A 165 24.26 18.77 39.58
C CYS A 165 24.92 18.29 40.87
N HIS A 166 24.27 17.41 41.65
CA HIS A 166 24.98 16.56 42.63
C HIS A 166 24.12 15.38 43.09
N LYS A 167 24.23 14.21 42.43
CA LYS A 167 23.91 12.90 43.04
C LYS A 167 24.35 11.70 42.20
N ARG A 168 25.63 11.61 41.83
CA ARG A 168 26.24 10.30 41.51
C ARG A 168 27.66 10.19 42.08
N ARG A 169 27.79 9.27 43.06
CA ARG A 169 29.00 8.80 43.79
C ARG A 169 29.56 9.83 44.77
N LEU A 170 29.66 9.55 46.08
CA LEU A 170 30.40 8.42 46.68
C LEU A 170 29.79 7.92 48.02
N ARG A 171 29.70 6.58 48.13
CA ARG A 171 30.02 5.67 49.27
C ARG A 171 29.51 6.07 50.67
N GLY A 172 28.59 5.32 51.29
CA GLY A 172 28.85 3.96 51.81
C GLY A 172 29.28 4.09 53.27
N ILE A 173 28.48 3.75 54.28
CA ILE A 173 28.40 2.44 54.95
C ILE A 173 27.24 2.61 55.97
N ASN A 174 26.11 1.90 55.88
CA ASN A 174 25.88 0.65 56.62
C ASN A 174 24.58 -0.05 56.14
N ASN A 175 24.67 -1.38 56.11
CA ASN A 175 23.59 -2.38 56.11
C ASN A 175 22.90 -2.74 54.78
N LYS A 176 23.60 -3.54 53.96
CA LYS A 176 23.24 -4.96 53.69
C LYS A 176 24.39 -5.63 52.91
N CYS A 177 24.79 -6.79 53.40
CA CYS A 177 26.10 -7.40 53.24
C CYS A 177 26.47 -7.87 51.81
N PHE A 178 27.72 -7.52 51.42
CA PHE A 178 28.82 -8.38 50.93
C PHE A 178 28.55 -9.92 50.93
N LEU A 179 28.97 -10.78 50.00
CA LEU A 179 30.11 -10.89 49.05
C LEU A 179 29.81 -12.02 48.02
N SER A 180 30.13 -11.83 46.74
CA SER A 180 31.25 -12.41 45.96
C SER A 180 31.07 -13.79 45.32
N SER A 181 31.60 -13.86 44.10
CA SER A 181 31.79 -14.98 43.19
C SER A 181 32.15 -16.34 43.81
N SER A 182 31.19 -17.25 43.83
CA SER A 182 31.36 -18.70 43.61
C SER A 182 30.00 -19.39 43.68
N GLU A 183 29.30 -19.51 42.54
CA GLU A 183 28.12 -20.36 42.26
C GLU A 183 27.52 -19.81 40.94
N LYS A 184 28.08 -20.08 39.77
CA LYS A 184 27.87 -21.33 39.02
C LYS A 184 26.52 -21.99 39.37
N THR A 185 25.63 -21.95 38.37
CA THR A 185 24.67 -23.03 38.04
C THR A 185 23.69 -23.46 39.12
N LEU A 186 22.54 -22.79 39.16
CA LEU A 186 21.17 -23.29 39.46
C LEU A 186 20.38 -21.98 39.68
N ILE A 187 19.56 -21.48 38.76
CA ILE A 187 18.17 -21.89 38.58
C ILE A 187 17.83 -21.49 37.14
N LYS A 188 18.17 -22.38 36.21
CA LYS A 188 17.62 -22.43 34.87
C LYS A 188 16.62 -23.58 34.87
N GLU A 189 15.48 -23.38 35.53
CA GLU A 189 14.27 -24.22 35.42
C GLU A 189 13.27 -23.76 36.48
N GLN A 190 12.39 -22.83 36.11
CA GLN A 190 11.01 -22.72 36.63
C GLN A 190 10.25 -21.63 35.88
N SER A 191 10.27 -21.71 34.55
CA SER A 191 9.40 -20.93 33.66
C SER A 191 8.72 -21.86 32.65
N LYS A 192 8.00 -22.89 33.15
CA LYS A 192 7.10 -23.71 32.35
C LYS A 192 6.05 -24.39 33.24
N HIS A 193 5.12 -23.61 33.76
CA HIS A 193 3.74 -24.04 34.02
C HIS A 193 2.98 -22.84 34.60
N PHE A 194 2.16 -22.17 33.81
CA PHE A 194 0.92 -21.50 34.20
C PHE A 194 0.45 -20.62 33.03
N LEU A 195 -0.13 -21.27 32.03
CA LEU A 195 -1.31 -20.88 31.26
C LEU A 195 -1.62 -22.10 30.37
N LYS A 196 -2.90 -22.49 30.36
CA LYS A 196 -3.52 -23.63 29.65
C LYS A 196 -2.81 -24.13 28.40
#